data_AF-A0A3M7QY39-F1
#
_entry.id   AF-A0A3M7QY39-F1
#
_cell.length_a   1.000
_cell.length_b   1.000
_cell.length_c   1.000
_cell.angle_alpha   90.00
_cell.angle_beta   90.00
_cell.angle_gamma   90.00
#
_symmetry.space_group_name_H-M   'P 1'
#
loop_
_entity.id
_entity.type
_entity.pdbx_description
1 polymer ?
#
loop_
_entity_poly.entity_id
_entity_poly.type
_entity_poly.pdbx_seq_one_letter_code
_entity_poly.pdbx_strand_id
1 'polypeptide(L)' 'MKRYIARFLTQIQSNLNNCPLSITSNFEKAFLNVVGDVFGDTQLQSCFFHYKQAMWRKIQELSLVPLYNTDEDI' A
#
# COMPACT_ATOMS: atom_id res chain seq x y z
N MET A 1 -10.43 11.82 -6.94
CA MET A 1 -9.62 10.59 -6.76
C MET A 1 -10.33 9.53 -5.91
N LYS A 2 -10.70 9.80 -4.65
CA LYS A 2 -11.39 8.81 -3.77
C LYS A 2 -12.60 8.09 -4.41
N ARG A 3 -13.44 8.82 -5.15
CA ARG A 3 -14.61 8.25 -5.86
C ARG A 3 -14.26 7.16 -6.88
N TYR A 4 -13.12 7.23 -7.56
CA TYR A 4 -12.74 6.23 -8.56
C TYR A 4 -12.27 4.93 -7.91
N ILE A 5 -11.44 5.04 -6.85
CA ILE A 5 -10.99 3.88 -6.08
C ILE A 5 -12.18 3.18 -5.42
N ALA A 6 -13.09 3.92 -4.80
CA ALA A 6 -14.31 3.33 -4.23
C ALA A 6 -15.11 2.53 -5.26
N ARG A 7 -15.40 3.13 -6.43
CA ARG A 7 -16.11 2.46 -7.52
C ARG A 7 -15.38 1.20 -8.00
N PHE A 8 -14.06 1.27 -8.16
CA PHE A 8 -13.25 0.13 -8.56
C PHE A 8 -13.32 -1.00 -7.53
N LEU A 9 -13.15 -0.69 -6.25
CA LEU A 9 -13.20 -1.69 -5.17
C LEU A 9 -14.60 -2.31 -5.03
N THR A 10 -15.67 -1.51 -5.14
CA THR A 10 -17.04 -2.03 -5.15
C THR A 10 -17.28 -2.98 -6.33
N GLN A 11 -16.74 -2.65 -7.50
CA GLN A 11 -16.84 -3.53 -8.67
C GLN A 11 -16.06 -4.84 -8.47
N ILE A 12 -14.88 -4.80 -7.83
CA ILE A 12 -14.13 -6.01 -7.46
C ILE A 12 -14.96 -6.85 -6.49
N GLN A 13 -15.45 -6.24 -5.41
CA GLN A 13 -16.24 -6.90 -4.38
C GLN A 13 -17.47 -7.60 -4.96
N SER A 14 -18.19 -6.97 -5.89
CA SER A 14 -19.39 -7.55 -6.52
C SER A 14 -19.09 -8.77 -7.38
N ASN A 15 -17.83 -8.98 -7.78
CA ASN A 15 -17.37 -10.14 -8.56
C ASN A 15 -16.69 -11.21 -7.70
N LEU A 16 -16.62 -11.02 -6.38
CA LEU A 16 -16.09 -12.00 -5.45
C LEU A 16 -17.25 -12.75 -4.79
N ASN A 17 -17.14 -14.09 -4.75
CA ASN A 17 -18.14 -14.92 -4.06
C ASN A 17 -17.99 -14.85 -2.54
N ASN A 18 -16.81 -14.46 -2.04
CA ASN A 18 -16.50 -14.36 -0.61
C ASN A 18 -15.61 -13.13 -0.36
N CYS A 19 -15.75 -12.52 0.82
CA CYS A 19 -14.83 -11.45 1.23
C CYS A 19 -13.45 -12.04 1.55
N PRO A 20 -12.36 -11.37 1.16
CA PRO A 20 -11.00 -11.81 1.48
C PRO A 20 -10.72 -11.70 2.98
N LEU A 21 -9.93 -12.63 3.51
CA LEU A 21 -9.48 -12.56 4.91
C LEU A 21 -8.49 -11.43 5.14
N SER A 22 -7.65 -11.14 4.14
CA SER A 22 -6.71 -10.03 4.17
C SER A 22 -6.51 -9.40 2.79
N ILE A 23 -6.14 -8.12 2.79
CA ILE A 23 -5.77 -7.35 1.60
C ILE A 23 -4.40 -6.72 1.87
N THR A 24 -3.47 -6.89 0.93
CA THR A 24 -2.14 -6.26 1.00
C THR A 24 -2.10 -5.02 0.10
N SER A 25 -1.74 -3.87 0.66
CA SER A 25 -1.71 -2.57 -0.03
C SER A 25 -0.30 -2.01 -0.21
N ASN A 26 -0.12 -1.14 -1.20
CA ASN A 26 1.11 -0.39 -1.48
C ASN A 26 1.20 0.95 -0.70
N PHE A 27 0.48 1.10 0.41
CA PHE A 27 0.40 2.31 1.25
C PHE A 27 -0.27 3.53 0.58
N GLU A 28 -1.00 3.36 -0.52
CA GLU A 28 -1.71 4.48 -1.12
C GLU A 28 -2.83 4.99 -0.19
N LYS A 29 -2.68 6.22 0.31
CA LYS A 29 -3.63 6.84 1.25
C LYS A 29 -5.07 6.82 0.74
N ALA A 30 -5.29 6.99 -0.56
CA ALA A 30 -6.64 6.95 -1.11
C ALA A 30 -7.26 5.55 -1.04
N PHE A 31 -6.46 4.49 -1.23
CA PHE A 31 -6.87 3.10 -1.07
C PHE A 31 -7.12 2.76 0.40
N LEU A 32 -6.17 3.07 1.29
CA LEU A 32 -6.26 2.77 2.72
C LEU A 32 -7.53 3.37 3.36
N ASN A 33 -7.92 4.57 2.93
CA ASN A 33 -9.11 5.25 3.45
C ASN A 33 -10.44 4.63 3.01
N VAL A 34 -10.48 3.84 1.94
CA VAL A 34 -11.72 3.40 1.28
C VAL A 34 -11.88 1.89 1.35
N VAL A 35 -10.79 1.14 1.47
CA VAL A 35 -10.82 -0.33 1.48
C VAL A 35 -11.64 -0.87 2.65
N GLY A 36 -11.57 -0.24 3.83
CA GLY A 36 -12.39 -0.61 4.99
C GLY A 36 -13.89 -0.40 4.77
N ASP A 37 -14.26 0.67 4.06
CA ASP A 37 -15.67 0.95 3.72
C ASP A 37 -16.26 -0.12 2.77
N VAL A 38 -15.41 -0.77 1.96
CA VAL A 38 -15.84 -1.77 0.97
C VAL A 38 -15.73 -3.21 1.49
N PHE A 39 -14.66 -3.53 2.21
CA PHE A 39 -14.34 -4.90 2.62
C PHE A 39 -14.50 -5.17 4.13
N GLY A 40 -15.00 -4.19 4.90
CA GLY A 40 -15.37 -4.37 6.31
C GLY A 40 -14.22 -4.92 7.16
N ASP A 41 -14.45 -6.09 7.75
CA ASP A 41 -13.53 -6.75 8.70
C ASP A 41 -12.28 -7.38 8.05
N THR A 42 -12.11 -7.26 6.73
CA THR A 42 -10.90 -7.73 6.05
C THR A 42 -9.65 -7.08 6.64
N GLN A 43 -8.66 -7.92 7.01
CA GLN A 43 -7.41 -7.43 7.57
C GLN A 43 -6.59 -6.68 6.51
N LEU A 44 -6.34 -5.39 6.73
CA LEU A 44 -5.48 -4.59 5.85
C LEU A 44 -4.01 -4.74 6.27
N GLN A 45 -3.21 -5.31 5.39
CA GLN A 45 -1.77 -5.44 5.54
C GLN A 45 -1.05 -4.50 4.57
N SER A 46 0.16 -4.10 4.94
CA SER A 46 0.96 -3.23 4.08
C SER A 46 2.15 -4.00 3.50
N CYS A 47 2.44 -3.75 2.23
CA CYS A 47 3.44 -4.50 1.49
C CYS A 47 4.87 -4.02 1.81
N PHE A 48 5.65 -4.85 2.51
CA PHE A 48 7.04 -4.52 2.84
C PHE A 48 7.91 -4.25 1.59
N PHE A 49 7.65 -4.91 0.46
CA PHE A 49 8.34 -4.65 -0.79
C PHE A 49 8.13 -3.21 -1.28
N HIS A 50 6.87 -2.75 -1.34
CA HIS A 50 6.54 -1.37 -1.74
C HIS A 50 7.06 -0.35 -0.72
N TYR A 51 7.06 -0.69 0.57
CA TYR A 51 7.65 0.14 1.61
C TYR A 51 9.14 0.38 1.37
N LYS A 52 9.92 -0.69 1.18
CA LYS A 52 11.36 -0.59 0.87
C LYS A 52 11.62 0.23 -0.39
N GLN A 53 10.82 0.04 -1.44
CA GLN A 53 10.93 0.84 -2.65
C GLN A 53 10.66 2.35 -2.40
N ALA A 54 9.65 2.67 -1.60
CA ALA A 54 9.34 4.06 -1.25
C ALA A 54 10.45 4.69 -0.41
N MET A 55 10.98 3.96 0.57
CA MET A 55 12.14 4.38 1.35
C MET A 55 13.36 4.63 0.45
N TRP A 56 13.66 3.71 -0.47
CA TRP A 56 14.80 3.85 -1.36
C TRP A 56 14.69 5.08 -2.25
N ARG A 57 13.52 5.32 -2.86
CA ARG A 57 13.27 6.57 -3.60
C ARG A 57 13.50 7.80 -2.73
N LYS A 58 13.11 7.74 -1.45
CA LYS A 58 13.32 8.86 -0.53
C LYS A 58 14.80 9.10 -0.21
N ILE A 59 15.57 8.03 -0.03
CA ILE A 59 17.03 8.08 0.14
C ILE A 59 17.67 8.75 -1.08
N GLN A 60 17.24 8.38 -2.29
CA GLN A 60 17.70 8.99 -3.55
C GLN A 60 17.33 10.48 -3.64
N GLU A 61 16.07 10.84 -3.38
CA GLU A 61 15.59 12.23 -3.39
C GLU A 61 16.38 13.13 -2.43
N LEU A 62 16.76 12.60 -1.27
CA LEU A 62 17.50 13.32 -0.25
C LEU A 62 19.02 13.31 -0.48
N SER A 63 19.49 12.74 -1.60
CA SER A 63 20.92 12.57 -1.91
C SER A 63 21.70 11.80 -0.82
N LEU A 64 21.02 10.91 -0.09
CA LEU A 64 21.60 10.11 0.99
C LEU A 64 22.19 8.77 0.52
N VAL A 65 22.18 8.51 -0.79
CA VAL A 65 22.72 7.28 -1.38
C VAL A 65 24.17 7.00 -0.96
N PRO A 66 25.10 7.98 -0.93
CA PRO A 66 26.47 7.71 -0.49
C PRO A 66 26.51 7.21 0.96
N LEU A 67 25.79 7.89 1.87
CA LEU A 67 25.72 7.51 3.28
C LEU A 67 25.12 6.11 3.45
N TYR A 68 24.01 5.83 2.77
CA TYR A 68 23.35 4.51 2.83
C TYR A 68 24.27 3.37 2.35
N ASN A 69 25.11 3.62 1.33
CA ASN A 69 26.00 2.59 0.78
C ASN A 69 27.28 2.39 1.61
N THR A 70 27.66 3.35 2.46
CA THR A 70 28.86 3.30 3.31
C THR A 70 28.53 3.04 4.77
N ASP A 71 27.25 2.84 5.09
CA ASP A 71 26.80 2.48 6.43
C ASP A 71 27.20 1.02 6.70
N GLU A 72 28.16 0.80 7.60
CA GLU A 72 28.69 -0.54 7.93
C GLU A 72 27.82 -1.28 8.98
N ASP A 73 26.81 -0.63 9.55
CA ASP A 73 25.98 -1.15 10.65
C ASP A 73 24.74 -1.94 10.19
N ILE A 74 24.60 -2.27 8.89
CA ILE A 74 23.49 -3.08 8.33
C ILE A 74 23.99 -4.19 7.40
#